data_AF-A0A845UMW6-F1
#
_entry.id   AF-A0A845UMW6-F1
#
_cell.length_a   1.000
_cell.length_b   1.000
_cell.length_c   1.000
_cell.angle_alpha   90.00
_cell.angle_beta   90.00
_cell.angle_gamma   90.00
#
_symmetry.space_group_name_H-M   'P 1'
#
loop_
_entity.id
_entity.type
_entity.pdbx_description
1 polymer ?
#
loop_
_entity_poly.entity_id
_entity_poly.type
_entity_poly.pdbx_seq_one_letter_code
_entity_poly.pdbx_strand_id
1 'polypeptide(L)'
;MFSVVRLGLRARYAPFLLLCLIASLSVAAVAPALGHERLFLFAALWLLGVLAALAARASLRRFRAARPVLLTRRALRRPPLPLPPVRQMRAELARLLSSPAPLGTQPESPEYALRRILERGLACHRARSAAELTPRGVTELWLLVTLLRATPERAGGLARCFRLPDMVLDLHDRLRRIAVQHAEATAHTPLSTGG
;
A
#
# COMPACT_ATOMS: atom_id res chain seq x y z
N MET A 1 13.17 28.30 -18.17
CA MET A 1 12.78 27.08 -17.43
C MET A 1 12.03 27.39 -16.11
N PHE A 2 10.96 28.20 -16.10
CA PHE A 2 10.26 28.59 -14.84
C PHE A 2 8.71 28.65 -14.92
N SER A 3 8.05 27.75 -15.67
CA SER A 3 6.58 27.82 -15.82
C SER A 3 5.80 26.66 -15.16
N VAL A 4 6.40 25.48 -14.96
CA VAL A 4 5.67 24.29 -14.47
C VAL A 4 5.37 24.35 -12.97
N VAL A 5 6.21 25.02 -12.19
CA VAL A 5 6.05 25.13 -10.72
C VAL A 5 4.87 26.03 -10.33
N ARG A 6 4.63 27.11 -11.09
CA ARG A 6 3.51 28.03 -10.83
C ARG A 6 2.15 27.42 -11.16
N LEU A 7 2.08 26.56 -12.19
CA LEU A 7 0.85 25.84 -12.54
C LEU A 7 0.45 24.78 -11.49
N GLY A 8 1.44 24.07 -10.94
CA GLY A 8 1.23 23.06 -9.89
C GLY A 8 0.78 23.64 -8.54
N LEU A 9 1.24 24.84 -8.19
CA LEU A 9 0.76 25.56 -7.00
C LEU A 9 -0.66 26.10 -7.21
N ARG A 10 -0.95 26.76 -8.34
CA ARG A 10 -2.30 27.29 -8.62
C ARG A 10 -3.37 26.20 -8.59
N ALA A 11 -3.11 25.01 -9.13
CA ALA A 11 -4.06 23.89 -9.06
C ALA A 11 -4.26 23.31 -7.64
N ARG A 12 -3.28 23.45 -6.74
CA ARG A 12 -3.38 22.97 -5.34
C ARG A 12 -4.24 23.89 -4.48
N TYR A 13 -4.20 25.19 -4.72
CA TYR A 13 -4.94 26.22 -3.97
C TYR A 13 -6.20 26.70 -4.68
N ALA A 14 -6.39 26.43 -5.97
CA ALA A 14 -7.60 26.74 -6.74
C ALA A 14 -8.92 26.37 -6.02
N PRO A 15 -9.10 25.16 -5.45
CA PRO A 15 -10.36 24.85 -4.77
C PRO A 15 -10.53 25.61 -3.45
N PHE A 16 -9.44 26.01 -2.79
CA PHE A 16 -9.49 26.81 -1.56
C PHE A 16 -9.82 28.27 -1.89
N LEU A 17 -9.19 28.83 -2.93
CA LEU A 17 -9.49 30.17 -3.45
C LEU A 17 -10.93 30.26 -3.97
N LEU A 18 -11.42 29.22 -4.66
CA LEU A 18 -12.81 29.14 -5.10
C LEU A 18 -13.78 29.11 -3.91
N LEU A 19 -13.48 28.32 -2.87
CA LEU A 19 -14.27 28.28 -1.64
C LEU A 19 -14.30 29.63 -0.92
N CYS A 20 -13.15 30.30 -0.80
CA CYS A 20 -13.08 31.65 -0.21
C CYS A 20 -13.84 32.68 -1.04
N LEU A 21 -13.80 32.58 -2.37
CA LEU A 21 -14.49 33.50 -3.27
C LEU A 21 -16.02 33.31 -3.22
N ILE A 22 -16.49 32.05 -3.15
CA ILE A 22 -17.91 31.72 -2.93
C ILE A 22 -18.35 32.17 -1.53
N ALA A 23 -17.50 32.02 -0.50
CA ALA A 23 -17.77 32.52 0.84
C ALA A 23 -17.92 34.05 0.85
N SER A 24 -16.98 34.78 0.24
CA SER A 24 -17.05 36.24 0.17
C SER A 24 -18.27 36.74 -0.61
N LEU A 25 -18.63 36.09 -1.73
CA LEU A 25 -19.82 36.45 -2.52
C LEU A 25 -21.12 36.19 -1.75
N SER A 26 -21.19 35.07 -1.03
CA SER A 26 -22.38 34.72 -0.26
C SER A 26 -22.56 35.59 0.98
N VAL A 27 -21.48 35.98 1.67
CA VAL A 27 -21.56 36.99 2.75
C VAL A 27 -21.97 38.35 2.20
N ALA A 28 -21.39 38.80 1.08
CA ALA A 28 -21.72 40.10 0.49
C ALA A 28 -23.19 40.18 0.00
N ALA A 29 -23.74 39.08 -0.53
CA ALA A 29 -25.12 39.03 -1.00
C ALA A 29 -26.17 38.98 0.13
N VAL A 30 -25.80 38.42 1.29
CA VAL A 30 -26.75 38.15 2.39
C VAL A 30 -26.61 39.17 3.54
N ALA A 31 -25.45 39.82 3.68
CA ALA A 31 -25.19 40.91 4.63
C ALA A 31 -26.23 42.04 4.65
N PRO A 32 -26.75 42.56 3.51
CA PRO A 32 -27.70 43.67 3.55
C PRO A 32 -29.12 43.26 4.01
N ALA A 33 -29.42 41.96 4.10
CA ALA A 33 -30.77 41.45 4.40
C ALA A 33 -30.90 40.78 5.79
N LEU A 34 -29.80 40.57 6.50
CA LEU A 34 -29.76 39.84 7.77
C LEU A 34 -29.27 40.73 8.92
N GLY A 35 -30.00 40.75 10.03
CA GLY A 35 -29.53 41.34 11.28
C GLY A 35 -28.27 40.64 11.81
N HIS A 36 -27.49 41.35 12.64
CA HIS A 36 -26.18 40.92 13.15
C HIS A 36 -26.15 39.48 13.69
N GLU A 37 -27.19 39.03 14.40
CA GLU A 37 -27.27 37.66 14.94
C GLU A 37 -27.34 36.58 13.84
N ARG A 38 -28.07 36.85 12.76
CA ARG A 38 -28.22 35.91 11.64
C ARG A 38 -26.95 35.87 10.77
N LEU A 39 -26.19 36.97 10.72
CA LEU A 39 -24.87 37.01 10.10
C LEU A 39 -23.84 36.17 10.86
N PHE A 40 -23.87 36.19 12.19
CA PHE A 40 -23.03 35.32 13.02
C PHE A 40 -23.33 33.83 12.77
N LEU A 41 -24.61 33.44 12.73
CA LEU A 41 -25.01 32.07 12.42
C LEU A 41 -24.57 31.65 11.01
N PHE A 42 -24.72 32.54 10.03
CA PHE A 42 -24.28 32.28 8.65
C PHE A 42 -22.76 32.08 8.55
N ALA A 43 -21.98 32.95 9.21
CA ALA A 43 -20.53 32.85 9.26
C ALA A 43 -20.06 31.56 9.97
N ALA A 44 -20.71 31.17 11.06
CA ALA A 44 -20.43 29.94 11.79
C ALA A 44 -20.72 28.68 10.93
N LEU A 45 -21.85 28.68 10.21
CA LEU A 45 -22.22 27.58 9.31
C LEU A 45 -21.22 27.44 8.15
N TRP A 46 -20.75 28.57 7.63
CA TRP A 46 -19.72 28.61 6.59
C TRP A 46 -18.37 28.08 7.08
N LEU A 47 -17.94 28.52 8.27
CA LEU A 47 -16.70 28.04 8.88
C LEU A 47 -16.77 26.52 9.09
N LEU A 48 -17.91 26.01 9.56
CA LEU A 48 -18.15 24.58 9.71
C LEU A 48 -18.08 23.84 8.37
N GLY A 49 -18.67 24.38 7.31
CA GLY A 49 -18.60 23.83 5.96
C GLY A 49 -17.17 23.77 5.40
N VAL A 50 -16.37 24.83 5.62
CA VAL A 50 -14.96 24.86 5.23
C VAL A 50 -14.15 23.83 6.02
N LEU A 51 -14.34 23.75 7.33
CA LEU A 51 -13.68 22.75 8.18
C LEU A 51 -14.05 21.32 7.76
N ALA A 52 -15.32 21.06 7.47
CA ALA A 52 -15.79 19.77 6.97
C ALA A 52 -15.17 19.43 5.61
N ALA A 53 -15.08 20.38 4.67
CA ALA A 53 -14.44 20.18 3.38
C ALA A 53 -12.92 19.91 3.51
N LEU A 54 -12.24 20.60 4.43
CA LEU A 54 -10.84 20.37 4.74
C LEU A 54 -10.63 18.99 5.38
N ALA A 55 -11.49 18.59 6.31
CA ALA A 55 -11.47 17.28 6.93
C ALA A 55 -11.73 16.16 5.90
N ALA A 56 -12.71 16.33 5.00
CA ALA A 56 -12.99 15.42 3.89
C ALA A 56 -11.81 15.33 2.90
N ARG A 57 -11.14 16.46 2.62
CA ARG A 57 -9.94 16.46 1.77
C ARG A 57 -8.76 15.78 2.45
N ALA A 58 -8.58 15.98 3.76
CA ALA A 58 -7.57 15.31 4.55
C ALA A 58 -7.84 13.80 4.62
N SER A 59 -9.09 13.39 4.81
CA SER A 59 -9.50 11.99 4.80
C SER A 59 -9.27 11.37 3.42
N LEU A 60 -9.68 12.03 2.32
CA LEU A 60 -9.42 11.58 0.94
C LEU A 60 -7.92 11.46 0.65
N ARG A 61 -7.08 12.36 1.17
CA ARG A 61 -5.62 12.24 1.07
C ARG A 61 -5.09 11.04 1.87
N ARG A 62 -5.60 10.80 3.08
CA ARG A 62 -5.28 9.61 3.88
C ARG A 62 -5.73 8.33 3.17
N PHE A 63 -6.95 8.29 2.61
CA PHE A 63 -7.46 7.18 1.80
C PHE A 63 -6.64 6.94 0.51
N ARG A 64 -6.21 8.00 -0.18
CA ARG A 64 -5.32 7.88 -1.35
C ARG A 64 -3.89 7.46 -0.96
N ALA A 65 -3.41 7.87 0.20
CA ALA A 65 -2.16 7.38 0.78
C ALA A 65 -2.27 5.92 1.29
N ALA A 66 -3.49 5.48 1.59
CA ALA A 66 -3.88 4.11 1.92
C ALA A 66 -4.16 3.25 0.68
N ARG A 67 -3.97 3.75 -0.55
CA ARG A 67 -3.79 2.83 -1.69
C ARG A 67 -2.53 2.01 -1.40
N PRO A 68 -2.60 0.67 -1.44
CA PRO A 68 -1.47 -0.17 -1.08
C PRO A 68 -0.50 -0.11 -2.25
N VAL A 69 0.42 0.84 -2.14
CA VAL A 69 1.64 0.86 -2.92
C VAL A 69 2.71 0.43 -1.94
N LEU A 70 3.11 -0.82 -2.02
CA LEU A 70 4.16 -1.38 -1.16
C LEU A 70 5.49 -0.68 -1.43
N LEU A 71 5.70 -0.27 -2.69
CA LEU A 71 6.91 0.36 -3.17
C LEU A 71 6.85 1.89 -3.15
N THR A 72 8.02 2.50 -3.03
CA THR A 72 8.18 3.93 -3.29
C THR A 72 7.96 4.21 -4.78
N ARG A 73 7.46 5.42 -5.11
CA ARG A 73 7.30 5.84 -6.52
C ARG A 73 8.60 5.80 -7.32
N ARG A 74 9.75 5.97 -6.65
CA ARG A 74 11.07 5.91 -7.27
C ARG A 74 11.42 4.49 -7.70
N ALA A 75 11.20 3.51 -6.82
CA ALA A 75 11.42 2.10 -7.12
C ALA A 75 10.53 1.58 -8.26
N LEU A 76 9.29 2.08 -8.38
CA LEU A 76 8.41 1.74 -9.50
C LEU A 76 8.86 2.33 -10.85
N ARG A 77 9.56 3.47 -10.84
CA ARG A 77 10.06 4.11 -12.07
C ARG A 77 11.41 3.58 -12.51
N ARG A 78 12.25 3.20 -11.55
CA ARG A 78 13.58 2.62 -11.77
C ARG A 78 13.70 1.43 -10.84
N PRO A 79 13.29 0.23 -11.30
CA PRO A 79 13.40 -0.96 -10.48
C PRO A 79 14.88 -1.25 -10.18
N PRO A 80 15.19 -1.74 -8.97
CA PRO A 80 16.57 -1.99 -8.54
C PRO A 80 17.21 -3.21 -9.23
N LEU A 81 16.42 -3.99 -9.98
CA LEU A 81 16.79 -5.25 -10.60
C LEU A 81 16.19 -5.30 -12.02
N PRO A 82 16.83 -6.04 -12.96
CA PRO A 82 16.17 -6.38 -14.21
C PRO A 82 14.91 -7.17 -13.90
N LEU A 83 13.76 -6.62 -14.26
CA LEU A 83 12.46 -7.27 -14.04
C LEU A 83 12.18 -8.23 -15.18
N PRO A 84 11.75 -9.48 -14.90
CA PRO A 84 11.27 -10.36 -15.94
C PRO A 84 9.97 -9.81 -16.57
N PRO A 85 9.57 -10.31 -17.75
CA PRO A 85 8.32 -9.96 -18.37
C PRO A 85 7.12 -10.17 -17.43
N VAL A 86 6.15 -9.25 -17.44
CA VAL A 86 4.96 -9.29 -16.56
C VAL A 86 4.20 -10.62 -16.66
N ARG A 87 4.16 -11.25 -17.84
CA ARG A 87 3.53 -12.57 -18.02
C ARG A 87 4.23 -13.66 -17.21
N GLN A 88 5.55 -13.67 -17.18
CA GLN A 88 6.34 -14.64 -16.40
C GLN A 88 6.15 -14.40 -14.89
N MET A 89 6.20 -13.13 -14.46
CA MET A 89 5.94 -12.76 -13.06
C MET A 89 4.57 -13.25 -12.59
N ARG A 90 3.52 -13.08 -13.41
CA ARG A 90 2.17 -13.56 -13.09
C ARG A 90 2.11 -15.08 -12.98
N ALA A 91 2.75 -15.79 -13.90
CA ALA A 91 2.76 -17.26 -13.90
C ALA A 91 3.44 -17.81 -12.63
N GLU A 92 4.56 -17.22 -12.24
CA GLU A 92 5.25 -17.60 -11.01
C GLU A 92 4.45 -17.25 -9.75
N LEU A 93 3.87 -16.05 -9.68
CA LEU A 93 3.00 -15.69 -8.55
C LEU A 93 1.79 -16.63 -8.44
N ALA A 94 1.19 -17.02 -9.57
CA ALA A 94 0.10 -17.99 -9.60
C ALA A 94 0.56 -19.37 -9.08
N ARG A 95 1.76 -19.83 -9.48
CA ARG A 95 2.35 -21.08 -8.98
C ARG A 95 2.58 -21.05 -7.47
N LEU A 96 3.07 -19.94 -6.93
CA LEU A 96 3.30 -19.80 -5.48
C LEU A 96 1.97 -19.76 -4.70
N LEU A 97 0.94 -19.14 -5.26
CA LEU A 97 -0.40 -19.11 -4.68
C LEU A 97 -1.10 -20.48 -4.72
N SER A 98 -0.73 -21.35 -5.66
CA SER A 98 -1.22 -22.74 -5.72
C SER A 98 -0.50 -23.71 -4.78
N SER A 99 0.50 -23.27 -4.01
CA SER A 99 1.22 -24.15 -3.07
C SER A 99 0.25 -24.74 -2.03
N PRO A 100 0.25 -26.06 -1.78
CA PRO A 100 -0.73 -26.71 -0.91
C PRO A 100 -0.62 -26.22 0.54
N ALA A 101 -1.77 -26.17 1.22
CA ALA A 101 -1.79 -25.90 2.65
C ALA A 101 -1.24 -27.10 3.43
N PRO A 102 -0.56 -26.90 4.57
CA PRO A 102 -0.16 -28.00 5.43
C PRO A 102 -1.40 -28.78 5.89
N LEU A 103 -1.31 -30.10 5.87
CA LEU A 103 -2.38 -30.97 6.32
C LEU A 103 -2.20 -31.24 7.83
N GLY A 104 -3.21 -30.91 8.63
CA GLY A 104 -3.25 -31.21 10.06
C GLY A 104 -2.32 -30.35 10.92
N THR A 105 -1.60 -30.98 11.84
CA THR A 105 -0.72 -30.34 12.85
C THR A 105 0.74 -30.20 12.40
N GLN A 106 1.02 -30.37 11.10
CA GLN A 106 2.38 -30.24 10.59
C GLN A 106 2.94 -28.81 10.79
N PRO A 107 4.24 -28.68 11.09
CA PRO A 107 4.90 -27.39 11.24
C PRO A 107 4.73 -26.54 9.98
N GLU A 108 4.43 -25.25 10.16
CA GLU A 108 4.17 -24.32 9.05
C GLU A 108 5.33 -24.34 8.04
N SER A 109 5.06 -24.70 6.78
CA SER A 109 6.10 -24.69 5.75
C SER A 109 6.43 -23.25 5.33
N PRO A 110 7.69 -22.94 4.98
CA PRO A 110 8.07 -21.61 4.53
C PRO A 110 7.34 -21.20 3.24
N GLU A 111 6.99 -22.16 2.38
CA GLU A 111 6.19 -21.92 1.17
C GLU A 111 4.76 -21.52 1.50
N TYR A 112 4.14 -22.16 2.48
CA TYR A 112 2.79 -21.80 2.93
C TYR A 112 2.77 -20.43 3.60
N ALA A 113 3.77 -20.11 4.42
CA ALA A 113 3.93 -18.79 5.02
C ALA A 113 4.04 -17.70 3.94
N LEU A 114 4.80 -17.96 2.88
CA LEU A 114 4.94 -17.07 1.72
C LEU A 114 3.61 -16.92 0.95
N ARG A 115 2.88 -18.03 0.73
CA ARG A 115 1.53 -18.01 0.14
C ARG A 115 0.58 -17.12 0.95
N ARG A 116 0.53 -17.28 2.28
CA ARG A 116 -0.32 -16.48 3.17
C ARG A 116 0.01 -14.98 3.10
N ILE A 117 1.29 -14.64 2.99
CA ILE A 117 1.74 -13.25 2.78
C ILE A 117 1.24 -12.72 1.43
N LEU A 118 1.35 -13.52 0.36
CA LEU A 118 0.88 -13.15 -0.96
C LEU A 118 -0.65 -12.99 -1.03
N GLU A 119 -1.43 -13.85 -0.37
CA GLU A 119 -2.88 -13.73 -0.27
C GLU A 119 -3.29 -12.41 0.41
N ARG A 120 -2.58 -12.00 1.47
CA ARG A 120 -2.78 -10.68 2.10
C ARG A 120 -2.41 -9.54 1.13
N GLY A 121 -1.32 -9.69 0.37
CA GLY A 121 -0.92 -8.75 -0.66
C GLY A 121 -1.97 -8.60 -1.78
N LEU A 122 -2.56 -9.70 -2.23
CA LEU A 122 -3.68 -9.71 -3.18
C LEU A 122 -4.90 -8.97 -2.61
N ALA A 123 -5.26 -9.25 -1.36
CA ALA A 123 -6.37 -8.59 -0.67
C ALA A 123 -6.15 -7.08 -0.56
N CYS A 124 -4.92 -6.63 -0.27
CA CYS A 124 -4.55 -5.22 -0.30
C CYS A 124 -4.83 -4.62 -1.70
N HIS A 125 -4.40 -5.29 -2.77
CA HIS A 125 -4.67 -4.85 -4.14
C HIS A 125 -6.13 -5.05 -4.60
N ARG A 126 -7.02 -5.57 -3.75
CA ARG A 126 -8.41 -5.95 -4.08
C ARG A 126 -8.51 -6.93 -5.26
N ALA A 127 -7.49 -7.78 -5.41
CA ALA A 127 -7.45 -8.84 -6.42
C ALA A 127 -7.73 -10.19 -5.77
N ARG A 128 -8.46 -11.07 -6.46
CA ARG A 128 -8.68 -12.46 -6.02
C ARG A 128 -7.62 -13.41 -6.56
N SER A 129 -6.95 -13.02 -7.64
CA SER A 129 -5.95 -13.85 -8.33
C SER A 129 -4.79 -13.02 -8.86
N ALA A 130 -3.67 -13.68 -9.18
CA ALA A 130 -2.53 -13.03 -9.83
C ALA A 130 -2.88 -12.49 -11.24
N ALA A 131 -3.96 -12.97 -11.87
CA ALA A 131 -4.44 -12.50 -13.18
C ALA A 131 -5.17 -11.14 -13.08
N GLU A 132 -5.83 -10.85 -11.97
CA GLU A 132 -6.56 -9.59 -11.75
C GLU A 132 -5.66 -8.42 -11.35
N LEU A 133 -4.41 -8.68 -10.97
CA LEU A 133 -3.48 -7.65 -10.57
C LEU A 133 -3.20 -6.66 -11.70
N THR A 134 -3.05 -5.38 -11.36
CA THR A 134 -2.48 -4.40 -12.29
C THR A 134 -0.99 -4.70 -12.53
N PRO A 135 -0.39 -4.30 -13.66
CA PRO A 135 1.05 -4.51 -13.91
C PRO A 135 1.94 -4.01 -12.77
N ARG A 136 1.57 -2.89 -12.13
CA ARG A 136 2.27 -2.36 -10.96
C ARG A 136 2.12 -3.27 -9.74
N GLY A 137 0.92 -3.76 -9.46
CA GLY A 137 0.69 -4.71 -8.37
C GLY A 137 1.45 -6.03 -8.56
N VAL A 138 1.57 -6.51 -9.80
CA VAL A 138 2.42 -7.68 -10.13
C VAL A 138 3.88 -7.39 -9.79
N THR A 139 4.41 -6.23 -10.18
CA THR A 139 5.78 -5.83 -9.86
C THR A 139 6.02 -5.68 -8.35
N GLU A 140 5.06 -5.13 -7.62
CA GLU A 140 5.14 -4.97 -6.17
C GLU A 140 5.20 -6.32 -5.45
N LEU A 141 4.29 -7.24 -5.77
CA LEU A 141 4.29 -8.58 -5.16
C LEU A 141 5.51 -9.39 -5.57
N TRP A 142 5.96 -9.26 -6.81
CA TRP A 142 7.19 -9.92 -7.25
C TRP A 142 8.42 -9.44 -6.48
N LEU A 143 8.59 -8.12 -6.32
CA LEU A 143 9.70 -7.57 -5.54
C LEU A 143 9.60 -7.97 -4.07
N LEU A 144 8.39 -8.11 -3.53
CA LEU A 144 8.18 -8.64 -2.17
C LEU A 144 8.67 -10.09 -2.06
N VAL A 145 8.26 -10.98 -2.98
CA VAL A 145 8.73 -12.38 -3.01
C VAL A 145 10.25 -12.44 -3.16
N THR A 146 10.80 -11.62 -4.05
CA THR A 146 12.25 -11.55 -4.30
C THR A 146 12.99 -11.14 -3.02
N LEU A 147 12.46 -10.17 -2.27
CA LEU A 147 13.03 -9.76 -0.99
C LEU A 147 12.91 -10.88 0.04
N LEU A 148 11.73 -11.49 0.19
CA LEU A 148 11.49 -12.54 1.18
C LEU A 148 12.38 -13.78 0.99
N ARG A 149 12.82 -14.03 -0.24
CA ARG A 149 13.74 -15.12 -0.59
C ARG A 149 15.22 -14.71 -0.64
N ALA A 150 15.53 -13.43 -0.53
CA ALA A 150 16.90 -12.94 -0.66
C ALA A 150 17.76 -13.29 0.57
N THR A 151 19.08 -13.28 0.39
CA THR A 151 20.03 -13.27 1.50
C THR A 151 19.86 -11.99 2.33
N PRO A 152 20.22 -11.98 3.64
CA PRO A 152 20.01 -10.81 4.51
C PRO A 152 20.66 -9.53 3.97
N GLU A 153 21.88 -9.64 3.40
CA GLU A 153 22.59 -8.52 2.78
C GLU A 153 21.79 -7.89 1.62
N ARG A 154 21.21 -8.75 0.77
CA ARG A 154 20.44 -8.31 -0.41
C ARG A 154 19.03 -7.86 -0.04
N ALA A 155 18.43 -8.46 0.99
CA ALA A 155 17.14 -8.05 1.54
C ALA A 155 17.19 -6.61 2.05
N GLY A 156 18.26 -6.21 2.74
CA GLY A 156 18.46 -4.83 3.21
C GLY A 156 18.48 -3.79 2.08
N GLY A 157 19.15 -4.12 0.96
CA GLY A 157 19.15 -3.26 -0.23
C GLY A 157 17.77 -3.14 -0.88
N LEU A 158 17.04 -4.26 -0.96
CA LEU A 158 15.70 -4.30 -1.55
C LEU A 158 14.65 -3.62 -0.65
N ALA A 159 14.77 -3.72 0.67
CA ALA A 159 13.82 -3.14 1.63
C ALA A 159 13.70 -1.63 1.47
N ARG A 160 14.79 -0.93 1.11
CA ARG A 160 14.79 0.52 0.82
C ARG A 160 13.89 0.93 -0.33
N CYS A 161 13.51 -0.01 -1.20
CA CYS A 161 12.57 0.24 -2.28
C CYS A 161 11.12 0.31 -1.80
N PHE A 162 10.82 -0.22 -0.61
CA PHE A 162 9.51 -0.24 0.01
C PHE A 162 9.23 1.03 0.81
N ARG A 163 7.96 1.38 0.99
CA ARG A 163 7.55 2.53 1.81
C ARG A 163 7.79 2.31 3.30
N LEU A 164 7.73 1.05 3.74
CA LEU A 164 7.91 0.61 5.13
C LEU A 164 9.03 -0.44 5.17
N PRO A 165 10.30 -0.03 5.11
CA PRO A 165 11.43 -0.95 5.00
C PRO A 165 11.51 -1.90 6.20
N ASP A 166 11.34 -1.38 7.42
CA ASP A 166 11.48 -2.16 8.67
C ASP A 166 10.46 -3.29 8.74
N MET A 167 9.20 -3.00 8.42
CA MET A 167 8.13 -4.01 8.40
C MET A 167 8.41 -5.15 7.42
N VAL A 168 9.02 -4.86 6.28
CA VAL A 168 9.31 -5.87 5.25
C VAL A 168 10.53 -6.71 5.64
N LEU A 169 11.49 -6.13 6.36
CA LEU A 169 12.61 -6.86 6.97
C LEU A 169 12.13 -7.76 8.11
N ASP A 170 11.24 -7.27 8.99
CA ASP A 170 10.62 -8.10 10.03
C ASP A 170 9.91 -9.33 9.44
N LEU A 171 9.26 -9.15 8.28
CA LEU A 171 8.59 -10.22 7.55
C LEU A 171 9.57 -11.23 6.96
N HIS A 172 10.70 -10.76 6.43
CA HIS A 172 11.80 -11.59 5.96
C HIS A 172 12.40 -12.44 7.10
N ASP A 173 12.69 -11.81 8.23
CA ASP A 173 13.22 -12.50 9.41
C ASP A 173 12.22 -13.48 10.01
N ARG A 174 10.92 -13.15 9.98
CA ARG A 174 9.87 -14.08 10.39
C ARG A 174 9.82 -15.31 9.46
N LEU A 175 9.93 -15.11 8.15
CA LEU A 175 9.93 -16.23 7.20
C LEU A 175 11.17 -17.12 7.39
N ARG A 176 12.34 -16.54 7.66
CA ARG A 176 13.55 -17.31 7.99
C ARG A 176 13.40 -18.13 9.26
N ARG A 177 12.80 -17.56 10.31
CA ARG A 177 12.50 -18.29 11.55
C ARG A 177 11.59 -19.49 11.30
N ILE A 178 10.54 -19.32 10.50
CA ILE A 178 9.65 -20.42 10.10
C ILE A 178 10.43 -21.50 9.31
N ALA A 179 11.31 -21.10 8.39
CA ALA A 179 12.12 -22.03 7.62
C ALA A 179 13.05 -22.86 8.51
N VAL A 180 13.70 -22.24 9.51
CA VAL A 180 14.57 -22.93 10.48
C VAL A 180 13.74 -23.91 11.33
N GLN A 181 12.62 -23.47 11.89
CA GLN A 181 11.73 -24.31 12.69
C GLN A 181 11.19 -25.51 11.91
N HIS A 182 10.82 -25.30 10.64
CA HIS A 182 10.36 -26.37 9.76
C HIS A 182 11.47 -27.38 9.49
N ALA A 183 12.69 -26.91 9.19
CA ALA A 183 13.84 -27.77 8.98
C ALA A 183 14.18 -28.60 10.22
N GLU A 184 14.21 -27.98 11.40
CA GLU A 184 14.43 -28.65 12.69
C GLU A 184 13.36 -29.74 12.93
N ALA A 185 12.08 -29.41 12.74
CA ALA A 185 10.99 -30.35 12.93
C ALA A 185 11.03 -31.54 11.95
N THR A 186 11.40 -31.30 10.68
CA THR A 186 11.61 -32.39 9.72
C THR A 186 12.81 -33.27 10.06
N ALA A 187 13.87 -32.71 10.67
CA ALA A 187 15.05 -33.47 11.08
C ALA A 187 14.80 -34.34 12.33
N HIS A 188 13.86 -33.95 13.19
CA HIS A 188 13.54 -34.65 14.45
C HIS A 188 12.37 -35.64 14.32
N THR A 189 11.82 -35.84 13.13
CA THR A 189 10.80 -36.89 12.90
C THR A 189 11.55 -38.20 12.69
N PRO A 190 11.64 -39.12 13.69
CA PRO A 190 12.31 -40.38 13.48
C PRO A 190 11.54 -41.13 12.39
N LEU A 191 12.28 -41.68 11.43
CA LEU A 191 11.80 -42.75 10.56
C LEU A 191 11.36 -43.89 11.48
N SER A 192 10.09 -43.88 11.91
CA SER A 192 9.43 -45.06 12.43
C SER A 192 9.37 -46.03 11.28
N THR A 193 10.38 -46.89 11.23
CA THR A 193 10.40 -48.15 10.51
C THR A 193 9.12 -48.91 10.85
N GLY A 194 8.11 -48.79 9.99
CA GLY A 194 6.98 -49.70 9.97
C GLY A 194 7.41 -50.94 9.20
N GLY A 195 7.69 -52.01 9.94
CA GLY A 195 7.79 -53.37 9.42
C GLY A 195 6.43 -53.99 9.13
#